data_AF-A0A1F9EZ37-F1
#
_entry.id   AF-A0A1F9EZ37-F1
#
_cell.length_a   1.000
_cell.length_b   1.000
_cell.length_c   1.000
_cell.angle_alpha   90.00
_cell.angle_beta   90.00
_cell.angle_gamma   90.00
#
_symmetry.space_group_name_H-M   'P 1'
#
loop_
_entity.id
_entity.type
_entity.pdbx_description
1 polymer ?
#
loop_
_entity_poly.entity_id
_entity_poly.type
_entity_poly.pdbx_seq_one_letter_code
_entity_poly.pdbx_strand_id
1 'polypeptide(L)'
;MAAFDTTLCIFAKAPRAGAVKTRLAAQIGAARAARLAEAFFWDTLALAERAPALRVVVALSGDAHLLPGLRDRVEVWPQGDGDLGARLQRSLRRALAESPRALAIGTDSPGLPSTLLANARAALHTHDAVLGQADDGGFYLLGLSRCPKELLDGLLEGLPWSA
;
A
#
# COMPACT_ATOMS: atom_id res chain seq x y z
N MET A 1 -14.11 -2.16 -20.93
CA MET A 1 -13.32 -2.00 -19.69
C MET A 1 -12.03 -2.76 -19.87
N ALA A 2 -10.87 -2.13 -19.72
CA ALA A 2 -9.63 -2.90 -19.62
C ALA A 2 -9.79 -3.81 -18.38
N ALA A 3 -9.77 -5.12 -18.59
CA ALA A 3 -9.76 -6.07 -17.49
C ALA A 3 -8.38 -5.96 -16.83
N PHE A 4 -8.29 -5.18 -15.75
CA PHE A 4 -7.10 -5.18 -14.91
C PHE A 4 -6.91 -6.60 -14.35
N ASP A 5 -5.71 -7.15 -14.46
CA ASP A 5 -5.42 -8.50 -13.94
C ASP A 5 -4.80 -8.49 -12.53
N THR A 6 -4.51 -7.28 -12.03
CA THR A 6 -3.84 -7.05 -10.76
C THR A 6 -4.43 -5.80 -10.10
N THR A 7 -4.80 -5.92 -8.83
CA THR A 7 -5.18 -4.77 -7.99
C THR A 7 -4.00 -4.36 -7.11
N LEU A 8 -3.64 -3.08 -7.13
CA LEU A 8 -2.62 -2.47 -6.28
C LEU A 8 -3.29 -1.67 -5.16
N CYS A 9 -3.04 -2.09 -3.92
CA CYS A 9 -3.45 -1.41 -2.70
C CYS A 9 -2.30 -0.53 -2.19
N ILE A 10 -2.44 0.79 -2.29
CA ILE A 10 -1.53 1.73 -1.64
C ILE A 10 -1.93 1.89 -0.18
N PHE A 11 -1.08 1.44 0.74
CA PHE A 11 -1.29 1.54 2.17
C PHE A 11 -0.80 2.88 2.70
N ALA A 12 -1.75 3.69 3.17
CA ALA A 12 -1.47 5.04 3.64
C ALA A 12 -2.14 5.32 4.99
N LYS A 13 -1.52 6.22 5.76
CA LYS A 13 -2.11 6.87 6.92
C LYS A 13 -2.35 8.32 6.56
N ALA A 14 -3.54 8.83 6.81
CA ALA A 14 -3.88 10.22 6.53
C ALA A 14 -2.87 11.17 7.19
N PRO A 15 -2.36 12.20 6.48
CA PRO A 15 -1.22 13.00 6.90
C PRO A 15 -1.57 14.02 8.00
N ARG A 16 -1.98 13.52 9.17
CA ARG A 16 -2.31 14.34 10.34
C ARG A 16 -1.06 14.69 11.13
N ALA A 17 -0.82 15.98 11.35
CA ALA A 17 0.27 16.48 12.18
C ALA A 17 0.24 15.80 13.56
N GLY A 18 1.39 15.28 14.00
CA GLY A 18 1.55 14.58 15.28
C GLY A 18 1.16 13.09 15.24
N ALA A 19 0.55 12.60 14.16
CA ALA A 19 0.12 11.20 14.03
C ALA A 19 0.88 10.42 12.95
N VAL A 20 1.59 11.10 12.05
CA VAL A 20 2.43 10.49 11.00
C VAL A 20 3.88 10.92 11.18
N LYS A 21 4.80 10.05 10.77
CA LYS A 21 6.25 10.35 10.75
C LYS A 21 6.75 10.92 12.09
N THR A 22 6.27 10.39 13.22
CA THR A 22 6.50 10.98 14.56
C THR A 22 7.98 11.08 14.93
N ARG A 23 8.79 10.08 14.54
CA ARG A 23 10.25 10.11 14.70
C ARG A 23 10.90 11.28 13.94
N LEU A 24 10.45 11.54 12.71
CA LEU A 24 10.92 12.68 11.91
C LEU A 24 10.35 14.01 12.45
N ALA A 25 9.10 14.00 12.90
CA ALA A 25 8.44 15.16 13.50
C ALA A 25 9.19 15.70 14.73
N ALA A 26 9.84 14.83 15.51
CA ALA A 26 10.70 15.25 16.62
C ALA A 26 11.88 16.14 16.17
N GLN A 27 12.32 16.04 14.91
CA GLN A 27 13.44 16.82 14.36
C GLN A 27 12.97 18.04 13.55
N ILE A 28 11.90 17.90 12.76
CA ILE A 28 11.47 18.95 11.81
C ILE A 28 10.13 19.61 12.17
N GLY A 29 9.49 19.17 13.23
CA GLY A 29 8.15 19.61 13.65
C GLY A 29 7.01 18.85 12.97
N ALA A 30 5.92 18.65 13.71
CA ALA A 30 4.75 17.87 13.30
C ALA A 30 4.11 18.33 11.99
N ALA A 31 4.01 19.65 11.76
CA ALA A 31 3.43 20.20 10.54
C ALA A 31 4.29 19.92 9.29
N ARG A 32 5.62 20.00 9.41
CA ARG A 32 6.52 19.69 8.29
C ARG A 32 6.52 18.20 7.98
N ALA A 33 6.51 17.35 9.00
CA ALA A 33 6.45 15.91 8.84
C ALA A 33 5.13 15.45 8.19
N ALA A 34 4.00 16.06 8.54
CA ALA A 34 2.72 15.80 7.87
C ALA A 34 2.73 16.19 6.39
N ARG A 35 3.24 17.38 6.04
CA ARG A 35 3.38 17.79 4.63
C ARG A 35 4.29 16.86 3.83
N LEU A 36 5.35 16.35 4.44
CA LEU A 36 6.22 15.37 3.78
C LEU A 36 5.51 14.03 3.56
N ALA A 37 4.75 13.55 4.55
CA ALA A 37 3.94 12.35 4.40
C ALA A 37 2.89 12.48 3.29
N GLU A 38 2.27 13.66 3.18
CA GLU A 38 1.34 13.98 2.08
C GLU A 38 2.05 13.96 0.72
N ALA A 39 3.22 14.60 0.59
CA ALA A 39 3.99 14.59 -0.65
C ALA A 39 4.36 13.16 -1.07
N PHE A 40 4.84 12.35 -0.12
CA PHE A 40 5.22 10.95 -0.35
C PHE A 40 4.02 10.11 -0.80
N PHE A 41 2.84 10.35 -0.21
CA PHE A 41 1.60 9.72 -0.63
C PHE A 41 1.28 10.04 -2.09
N TRP A 42 1.31 11.32 -2.47
CA TRP A 42 0.99 11.74 -3.84
C TRP A 42 2.01 11.25 -4.87
N ASP A 43 3.30 11.21 -4.51
CA ASP A 43 4.35 10.63 -5.37
C ASP A 43 4.12 9.14 -5.60
N THR A 44 3.75 8.40 -4.56
CA THR A 44 3.43 6.96 -4.65
C THR A 44 2.17 6.72 -5.51
N LEU A 45 1.14 7.55 -5.36
CA LEU A 45 -0.06 7.46 -6.21
C LEU A 45 0.27 7.79 -7.67
N ALA A 46 1.07 8.82 -7.93
CA ALA A 46 1.50 9.18 -9.28
C ALA A 46 2.40 8.11 -9.93
N LEU A 47 3.20 7.38 -9.14
CA LEU A 47 3.93 6.20 -9.60
C LEU A 47 2.94 5.09 -10.01
N ALA A 48 1.93 4.82 -9.19
CA ALA A 48 0.92 3.80 -9.44
C ALA A 48 0.05 4.09 -10.67
N GLU A 49 -0.41 5.33 -10.85
CA GLU A 49 -1.23 5.75 -11.99
C GLU A 49 -0.50 5.62 -13.34
N ARG A 50 0.84 5.68 -13.34
CA ARG A 50 1.66 5.49 -14.54
C ARG A 50 1.93 4.02 -14.86
N ALA A 51 1.67 3.10 -13.93
CA ALA A 51 1.91 1.69 -14.12
C ALA A 51 0.75 1.05 -14.91
N PRO A 52 1.00 0.45 -16.09
CA PRO A 52 -0.07 -0.08 -16.92
C PRO A 52 -0.68 -1.35 -16.32
N ALA A 53 -1.95 -1.59 -16.65
CA ALA A 53 -2.69 -2.81 -16.30
C ALA A 53 -2.84 -3.07 -14.79
N LEU A 54 -2.71 -2.03 -13.95
CA LEU A 54 -3.06 -2.08 -12.54
C LEU A 54 -4.38 -1.36 -12.28
N ARG A 55 -5.26 -2.00 -11.52
CA ARG A 55 -6.32 -1.27 -10.83
C ARG A 55 -5.74 -0.71 -9.54
N VAL A 56 -5.70 0.61 -9.40
CA VAL A 56 -5.17 1.26 -8.20
C VAL A 56 -6.30 1.49 -7.20
N VAL A 57 -6.05 1.16 -5.93
CA VAL A 57 -6.90 1.50 -4.78
C VAL A 57 -6.03 2.03 -3.65
N VAL A 58 -6.58 2.90 -2.80
CA VAL A 58 -5.89 3.41 -1.62
C VAL A 58 -6.53 2.81 -0.37
N ALA A 59 -5.79 1.96 0.33
CA ALA A 59 -6.14 1.47 1.66
C ALA A 59 -5.72 2.53 2.70
N LEU A 60 -6.67 3.34 3.15
CA LEU A 60 -6.42 4.48 4.04
C LEU A 60 -6.81 4.19 5.49
N SER A 61 -5.93 4.56 6.41
CA SER A 61 -6.26 4.75 7.83
C SER A 61 -6.38 6.24 8.17
N GLY A 62 -7.40 6.59 8.94
CA GLY A 62 -7.69 7.99 9.29
C GLY A 62 -8.57 8.72 8.27
N ASP A 63 -8.52 10.05 8.33
CA ASP A 63 -9.48 10.92 7.64
C ASP A 63 -9.03 11.30 6.22
N ALA A 64 -9.79 10.85 5.22
CA ALA A 64 -9.54 11.14 3.81
C ALA A 64 -9.63 12.64 3.45
N HIS A 65 -10.31 13.47 4.25
CA HIS A 65 -10.37 14.92 3.99
C HIS A 65 -9.00 15.60 4.11
N LEU A 66 -8.02 14.94 4.74
CA LEU A 66 -6.62 15.40 4.77
C LEU A 66 -5.87 15.12 3.46
N LEU A 67 -6.52 14.52 2.47
CA LEU A 67 -6.00 14.30 1.12
C LEU A 67 -7.05 14.79 0.10
N PRO A 68 -7.10 16.11 -0.16
CA PRO A 68 -8.12 16.71 -1.03
C PRO A 68 -8.11 16.11 -2.45
N GLY A 69 -9.30 15.85 -3.00
CA GLY A 69 -9.45 15.28 -4.34
C GLY A 69 -9.09 13.78 -4.45
N LEU A 70 -8.71 13.12 -3.36
CA LEU A 70 -8.33 11.70 -3.40
C LEU A 70 -9.46 10.82 -3.95
N ARG A 71 -10.68 11.00 -3.42
CA ARG A 71 -11.85 10.18 -3.80
C ARG A 71 -12.30 10.38 -5.25
N ASP A 72 -11.91 11.50 -5.85
CA ASP A 72 -12.21 11.80 -7.26
C ASP A 72 -11.22 11.10 -8.20
N ARG A 73 -10.05 10.71 -7.69
CA ARG A 73 -8.97 10.07 -8.47
C ARG A 73 -8.97 8.56 -8.36
N VAL A 74 -9.26 8.02 -7.17
CA VAL A 74 -9.06 6.59 -6.88
C VAL A 74 -10.06 6.10 -5.85
N GLU A 75 -10.41 4.81 -5.93
CA GLU A 75 -11.21 4.16 -4.91
C GLU A 75 -10.44 4.10 -3.59
N VAL A 76 -11.11 4.46 -2.49
CA VAL A 76 -10.53 4.47 -1.14
C VAL A 76 -11.17 3.39 -0.29
N TRP A 77 -10.36 2.48 0.23
CA TRP A 77 -10.76 1.41 1.13
C TRP A 77 -10.34 1.77 2.56
N PRO A 78 -11.24 1.65 3.55
CA PRO A 78 -10.82 1.74 4.95
C PRO A 78 -9.94 0.55 5.30
N GLN A 79 -8.80 0.78 5.97
CA GLN A 79 -7.96 -0.31 6.48
C GLN A 79 -8.66 -1.13 7.59
N GLY A 80 -9.56 -0.48 8.34
CA GLY A 80 -10.20 -1.05 9.52
C GLY A 80 -9.24 -1.16 10.71
N ASP A 81 -9.72 -1.82 11.76
CA ASP A 81 -8.95 -2.03 13.00
C ASP A 81 -8.03 -3.26 12.92
N GLY A 82 -7.17 -3.40 13.92
CA GLY A 82 -6.13 -4.44 14.03
C GLY A 82 -4.73 -3.90 13.80
N ASP A 83 -3.74 -4.79 13.83
CA ASP A 83 -2.35 -4.47 13.49
C ASP A 83 -2.16 -4.34 11.96
N LEU A 84 -0.91 -4.09 11.53
CA LEU A 84 -0.60 -3.96 10.10
C LEU A 84 -0.90 -5.25 9.33
N GLY A 85 -0.60 -6.42 9.90
CA GLY A 85 -0.87 -7.72 9.28
C GLY A 85 -2.35 -7.93 8.99
N ALA A 86 -3.21 -7.68 9.97
CA ALA A 86 -4.67 -7.79 9.83
C ALA A 86 -5.21 -6.83 8.75
N ARG A 87 -4.70 -5.59 8.70
CA ARG A 87 -5.09 -4.60 7.68
C ARG A 87 -4.62 -4.99 6.28
N LEU A 88 -3.39 -5.50 6.15
CA LEU A 88 -2.83 -6.04 4.91
C LEU A 88 -3.65 -7.22 4.41
N GLN A 89 -3.91 -8.23 5.25
CA GLN A 89 -4.73 -9.39 4.92
C GLN A 89 -6.12 -8.98 4.44
N ARG A 90 -6.78 -8.04 5.13
CA ARG A 90 -8.11 -7.56 4.75
C ARG A 90 -8.12 -6.96 3.33
N SER A 91 -7.15 -6.11 3.02
CA SER A 91 -7.07 -5.46 1.71
C SER A 91 -6.65 -6.41 0.61
N LEU A 92 -5.68 -7.30 0.87
CA LEU A 92 -5.24 -8.33 -0.07
C LEU A 92 -6.35 -9.32 -0.38
N ARG A 93 -7.14 -9.74 0.62
CA ARG A 93 -8.30 -10.63 0.43
C ARG A 93 -9.34 -9.99 -0.48
N ARG A 94 -9.65 -8.72 -0.25
CA ARG A 94 -10.58 -7.96 -1.10
C ARG A 94 -10.04 -7.83 -2.52
N ALA A 95 -8.78 -7.44 -2.68
CA ALA A 95 -8.13 -7.32 -3.98
C ALA A 95 -8.13 -8.65 -4.76
N LEU A 96 -7.83 -9.77 -4.11
CA LEU A 96 -7.82 -11.10 -4.72
C LEU A 96 -9.22 -11.64 -5.07
N ALA A 97 -10.28 -11.12 -4.42
CA ALA A 97 -11.65 -11.41 -4.81
C ALA A 97 -12.06 -10.70 -6.11
N GLU A 98 -11.38 -9.59 -6.43
CA GLU A 98 -11.69 -8.71 -7.56
C GLU A 98 -10.67 -8.84 -8.71
N SER A 99 -9.52 -9.49 -8.48
CA SER A 99 -8.44 -9.68 -9.47
C SER A 99 -7.63 -10.94 -9.19
N PRO A 100 -7.06 -11.62 -10.21
CA PRO A 100 -6.19 -12.79 -10.03
C PRO A 100 -4.94 -12.55 -9.17
N ARG A 101 -4.50 -11.30 -9.07
CA ARG A 101 -3.28 -10.87 -8.38
C ARG A 101 -3.56 -9.63 -7.54
N ALA A 102 -2.86 -9.51 -6.42
CA ALA A 102 -2.90 -8.34 -5.57
C ALA A 102 -1.48 -7.89 -5.20
N LEU A 103 -1.28 -6.57 -5.17
CA LEU A 103 -0.08 -5.92 -4.65
C LEU A 103 -0.49 -5.00 -3.51
N ALA A 104 0.33 -4.90 -2.47
CA ALA A 104 0.24 -3.91 -1.41
C ALA A 104 1.57 -3.16 -1.33
N ILE A 105 1.53 -1.83 -1.33
CA ILE A 105 2.73 -0.98 -1.25
C ILE A 105 2.55 0.12 -0.21
N GLY A 106 3.58 0.37 0.59
CA GLY A 106 3.63 1.52 1.50
C GLY A 106 3.91 2.83 0.76
N THR A 107 3.80 3.95 1.48
CA THR A 107 4.07 5.30 0.93
C THR A 107 5.38 5.89 1.41
N ASP A 108 6.19 5.11 2.13
CA ASP A 108 7.37 5.62 2.83
C ASP A 108 8.63 5.73 1.94
N SER A 109 8.54 5.21 0.71
CA SER A 109 9.62 5.14 -0.26
C SER A 109 9.20 5.80 -1.59
N PRO A 110 9.12 7.14 -1.66
CA PRO A 110 8.67 7.84 -2.88
C PRO A 110 9.68 7.76 -4.04
N GLY A 111 10.96 7.43 -3.75
CA GLY A 111 12.03 7.31 -4.74
C GLY A 111 12.11 5.97 -5.46
N LEU A 112 11.08 5.12 -5.35
CA LEU A 112 11.07 3.81 -6.01
C LEU A 112 11.06 3.96 -7.55
N PRO A 113 11.77 3.10 -8.29
CA PRO A 113 11.87 3.22 -9.74
C PRO A 113 10.52 2.99 -10.41
N SER A 114 10.28 3.68 -11.53
CA SER A 114 9.01 3.60 -12.28
C SER A 114 8.67 2.19 -12.78
N THR A 115 9.68 1.36 -12.98
CA THR A 115 9.54 -0.04 -13.44
C THR A 115 9.14 -1.01 -12.33
N LEU A 116 9.20 -0.59 -11.06
CA LEU A 116 9.00 -1.46 -9.89
C LEU A 116 7.67 -2.21 -9.92
N LEU A 117 6.57 -1.48 -10.11
CA LEU A 117 5.23 -2.06 -10.10
C LEU A 117 4.99 -2.97 -11.30
N ALA A 118 5.54 -2.62 -12.48
CA ALA A 118 5.48 -3.46 -13.66
C ALA A 118 6.24 -4.77 -13.46
N ASN A 119 7.43 -4.71 -12.85
CA ASN A 119 8.24 -5.89 -12.55
C ASN A 119 7.58 -6.78 -11.49
N ALA A 120 7.03 -6.20 -10.43
CA ALA A 120 6.29 -6.95 -9.40
C ALA A 120 5.07 -7.66 -9.98
N ARG A 121 4.31 -6.97 -10.84
CA ARG A 121 3.19 -7.57 -11.58
C ARG A 121 3.66 -8.72 -12.46
N ALA A 122 4.70 -8.50 -13.27
CA ALA A 122 5.27 -9.49 -14.17
C ALA A 122 5.71 -10.76 -13.41
N ALA A 123 6.38 -10.60 -12.27
CA ALA A 123 6.84 -11.71 -11.45
C ALA A 123 5.69 -12.57 -10.91
N LEU A 124 4.54 -11.97 -10.59
CA LEU A 124 3.33 -12.70 -10.17
C LEU A 124 2.62 -13.48 -11.30
N HIS A 125 3.14 -13.45 -12.54
CA HIS A 125 2.69 -14.40 -13.57
C HIS A 125 3.36 -15.77 -13.43
N THR A 126 4.51 -15.85 -12.77
CA THR A 126 5.31 -17.08 -12.65
C THR A 126 5.60 -17.47 -11.20
N HIS A 127 5.24 -16.62 -10.23
CA HIS A 127 5.44 -16.86 -8.80
C HIS A 127 4.15 -16.58 -8.02
N ASP A 128 3.99 -17.28 -6.90
CA ASP A 128 2.81 -17.13 -6.03
C ASP A 128 2.90 -15.89 -5.14
N ALA A 129 4.11 -15.45 -4.81
CA ALA A 129 4.35 -14.29 -3.95
C ALA A 129 5.58 -13.50 -4.41
N VAL A 130 5.56 -12.18 -4.15
CA VAL A 130 6.69 -11.27 -4.33
C VAL A 130 6.82 -10.35 -3.11
N LEU A 131 8.06 -10.07 -2.72
CA LEU A 131 8.38 -9.14 -1.64
C LEU A 131 9.38 -8.10 -2.14
N GLY A 132 9.11 -6.82 -1.84
CA GLY A 132 10.06 -5.74 -1.99
C GLY A 132 10.72 -5.47 -0.64
N GLN A 133 11.95 -5.93 -0.45
CA GLN A 133 12.68 -5.80 0.81
C GLN A 133 13.03 -4.34 1.10
N ALA A 134 12.82 -3.90 2.34
CA ALA A 134 13.26 -2.61 2.83
C ALA A 134 14.58 -2.71 3.61
N ASP A 135 15.34 -1.62 3.67
CA ASP A 135 16.66 -1.57 4.32
C ASP A 135 16.58 -1.76 5.84
N ASP A 136 15.41 -1.54 6.44
CA ASP A 136 15.15 -1.70 7.87
C ASP A 136 14.78 -3.14 8.28
N GLY A 137 14.85 -4.08 7.34
CA GLY A 137 14.52 -5.49 7.55
C GLY A 137 13.03 -5.83 7.36
N GLY A 138 12.18 -4.84 7.05
CA GLY A 138 10.81 -5.04 6.64
C GLY A 138 10.64 -5.23 5.13
N PHE A 139 9.44 -4.95 4.63
CA PHE A 139 9.15 -4.89 3.21
C PHE A 139 8.32 -3.64 2.89
N TYR A 140 8.61 -2.99 1.76
CA TYR A 140 7.81 -1.89 1.24
C TYR A 140 6.71 -2.37 0.29
N LEU A 141 6.83 -3.58 -0.26
CA LEU A 141 5.87 -4.20 -1.18
C LEU A 141 5.64 -5.67 -0.84
N LEU A 142 4.39 -6.10 -0.86
CA LEU A 142 3.96 -7.50 -0.81
C LEU A 142 3.01 -7.75 -1.96
N GLY A 143 3.22 -8.82 -2.71
CA GLY A 143 2.35 -9.23 -3.80
C GLY A 143 2.01 -10.70 -3.73
N LEU A 144 0.80 -11.05 -4.13
CA LEU A 144 0.27 -12.40 -4.11
C LEU A 144 -0.48 -12.71 -5.41
N SER A 145 -0.28 -13.92 -5.93
CA SER A 145 -0.96 -14.49 -7.09
C SER A 145 -1.84 -15.65 -6.59
N ARG A 146 -3.11 -15.70 -7.05
CA ARG A 146 -4.07 -16.80 -6.78
C ARG A 146 -3.83 -17.55 -5.46
N CYS A 147 -3.87 -16.82 -4.34
CA CYS A 147 -3.72 -17.43 -3.04
C CYS A 147 -5.03 -18.18 -2.69
N PRO A 148 -5.00 -19.49 -2.40
CA PRO A 148 -6.11 -20.17 -1.72
C PRO A 148 -6.49 -19.35 -0.48
N LYS A 149 -7.77 -19.12 -0.24
CA LYS A 149 -8.24 -18.26 0.86
C LYS A 149 -7.65 -18.70 2.20
N GLU A 150 -7.44 -20.00 2.34
CA GLU A 150 -6.90 -20.71 3.49
C GLU A 150 -5.42 -20.36 3.77
N LEU A 151 -4.65 -20.00 2.73
CA LEU A 151 -3.24 -19.59 2.87
C LEU A 151 -3.08 -18.11 3.19
N LEU A 152 -4.10 -17.29 2.91
CA LEU A 152 -4.08 -15.87 3.27
C LEU A 152 -4.35 -15.68 4.77
N ASP A 153 -5.17 -16.57 5.33
CA ASP A 153 -5.51 -16.62 6.74
C ASP A 153 -4.28 -17.05 7.54
N GLY A 154 -3.91 -16.27 8.56
CA GLY A 154 -2.70 -16.53 9.35
C GLY A 154 -1.36 -16.18 8.69
N LEU A 155 -1.30 -15.90 7.37
CA LEU A 155 -0.04 -15.59 6.66
C LEU A 155 0.81 -14.51 7.34
N LEU A 156 0.14 -13.47 7.85
CA LEU A 156 0.75 -12.31 8.47
C LEU A 156 0.54 -12.31 10.00
N GLU A 157 -0.01 -13.38 10.56
CA GLU A 157 -0.28 -13.51 11.99
C GLU A 157 0.98 -13.85 12.78
N GLY A 158 1.10 -13.31 13.99
CA GLY A 158 2.24 -13.56 14.88
C GLY A 158 3.55 -12.85 14.48
N LEU A 159 3.56 -12.09 13.37
CA LEU A 159 4.69 -11.24 13.02
C LEU A 159 4.73 -9.98 13.91
N PRO A 160 5.92 -9.49 14.29
CA PRO A 160 6.07 -8.36 15.20
C PRO A 160 5.83 -7.03 14.48
N TRP A 161 4.58 -6.76 14.13
CA TRP A 161 4.21 -5.53 13.43
C TRP A 161 4.44 -4.29 14.30
N SER A 162 5.17 -3.32 13.76
CA SER A 162 5.26 -1.99 14.35
C SER A 162 3.89 -1.30 14.30
N ALA A 163 3.46 -0.74 15.44
CA ALA A 163 2.19 -0.05 15.62
C ALA A 163 2.11 1.30 14.88
#